data_AF-A0A9P7E8U0-F1
#
_entry.id   AF-A0A9P7E8U0-F1
#
_cell.length_a   1.000
_cell.length_b   1.000
_cell.length_c   1.000
_cell.angle_alpha   90.00
_cell.angle_beta   90.00
_cell.angle_gamma   90.00
#
_symmetry.space_group_name_H-M   'P 1'
#
loop_
_entity.id
_entity.type
_entity.pdbx_description
1 polymer ?
#
loop_
_entity_poly.entity_id
_entity_poly.type
_entity_poly.pdbx_seq_one_letter_code
_entity_poly.pdbx_strand_id
1 'polypeptide(L)'
;MNADIPAFDCREVVEDLADRLGSLGLFLDGINDLMKFSNLEDYELQRYSRKVIALTEGARMTLKREGVVLYLFVLCPEELLPYKSAYFKLLVSIRRRRRAFPADIGDRIASLLFVLESNFVIRCGGVDTRAQLGIEELLVPKNPLAACESTAQIAAHTTAVSSARTSYATSDVMLPPDTWAKKKHRIHQLAKYVKSEAANTYYPPAPHQYLPSDNWEPPRLRRPFVRTKAQRFEVGTRGQSSLDDLFNLQPFSLD
;
A
#
# COMPACT_ATOMS: atom_id res chain seq x y z
N MET A 1 -22.02 -2.08 -28.06
CA MET A 1 -20.57 -1.97 -27.81
C MET A 1 -20.21 -3.15 -26.92
N ASN A 2 -19.57 -4.18 -27.49
CA ASN A 2 -19.07 -5.29 -26.69
C ASN A 2 -17.86 -4.76 -25.92
N ALA A 3 -17.99 -4.61 -24.60
CA ALA A 3 -16.84 -4.35 -23.78
C ALA A 3 -16.03 -5.66 -23.75
N ASP A 4 -14.85 -5.68 -24.34
CA ASP A 4 -13.92 -6.79 -24.23
C ASP A 4 -13.48 -6.90 -22.76
N ILE A 5 -14.25 -7.68 -21.99
CA ILE A 5 -13.96 -7.97 -20.59
C ILE A 5 -12.65 -8.77 -20.54
N PRO A 6 -11.67 -8.38 -19.71
CA PRO A 6 -10.44 -9.13 -19.58
C PRO A 6 -10.78 -10.54 -19.10
N ALA A 7 -10.30 -11.53 -19.85
CA ALA A 7 -10.37 -12.93 -19.51
C ALA A 7 -9.41 -13.21 -18.32
N PHE A 8 -9.80 -12.81 -17.11
CA PHE A 8 -9.02 -13.00 -15.88
C PHE A 8 -8.83 -14.49 -15.52
N ASP A 9 -9.51 -15.39 -16.20
CA ASP A 9 -9.27 -16.84 -16.17
C ASP A 9 -8.01 -17.24 -16.94
N CYS A 10 -7.68 -16.54 -18.04
CA CYS A 10 -6.48 -16.81 -18.83
C CYS A 10 -5.22 -16.30 -18.11
N ARG A 11 -4.29 -17.22 -17.84
CA ARG A 11 -3.02 -16.91 -17.17
C ARG A 11 -2.17 -15.91 -17.96
N GLU A 12 -2.06 -16.11 -19.27
CA GLU A 12 -1.26 -15.25 -20.17
C GLU A 12 -1.77 -13.81 -20.15
N VAL A 13 -3.09 -13.61 -20.12
CA VAL A 13 -3.71 -12.26 -20.03
C VAL A 13 -3.38 -11.60 -18.70
N VAL A 14 -3.36 -12.35 -17.61
CA VAL A 14 -3.03 -11.83 -16.28
C VAL A 14 -1.54 -11.48 -16.16
N GLU A 15 -0.67 -12.30 -16.75
CA GLU A 15 0.78 -12.05 -16.80
C GLU A 15 1.11 -10.82 -17.65
N ASP A 16 0.54 -10.72 -18.86
CA ASP A 16 0.67 -9.52 -19.70
C ASP A 16 0.20 -8.25 -18.96
N LEU A 17 -0.95 -8.35 -18.28
CA LEU A 17 -1.48 -7.24 -17.50
C LEU A 17 -0.57 -6.87 -16.33
N ALA A 18 0.02 -7.86 -15.65
CA ALA A 18 0.99 -7.63 -14.57
C ALA A 18 2.25 -6.93 -15.10
N ASP A 19 2.77 -7.36 -16.25
CA ASP A 19 3.93 -6.74 -16.90
C ASP A 19 3.66 -5.29 -17.29
N ARG A 20 2.48 -5.01 -17.86
CA ARG A 20 2.06 -3.64 -18.20
C ARG A 20 1.91 -2.76 -16.96
N LEU A 21 1.34 -3.28 -15.88
CA LEU A 21 1.25 -2.57 -14.59
C LEU A 21 2.61 -2.43 -13.88
N GLY A 22 3.58 -3.28 -14.23
CA GLY A 22 4.96 -3.26 -13.75
C GLY A 22 5.84 -2.20 -14.41
N SER A 23 5.37 -1.60 -15.52
CA SER A 23 6.11 -0.63 -16.34
C SER A 23 5.37 0.70 -16.41
N LEU A 24 6.05 1.81 -16.10
CA LEU A 24 5.44 3.14 -16.15
C LEU A 24 4.95 3.50 -17.57
N GLY A 25 5.68 3.06 -18.61
CA GLY A 25 5.33 3.34 -20.01
C GLY A 25 4.00 2.72 -20.47
N LEU A 26 3.61 1.58 -19.90
CA LEU A 26 2.38 0.84 -20.23
C LEU A 26 1.34 0.89 -19.10
N PHE A 27 1.64 1.61 -18.02
CA PHE A 27 0.86 1.58 -16.79
C PHE A 27 -0.58 2.02 -17.00
N LEU A 28 -0.79 3.10 -17.77
CA LEU A 28 -2.14 3.63 -18.01
C LEU A 28 -3.02 2.65 -18.76
N ASP A 29 -2.46 1.98 -19.78
CA ASP A 29 -3.17 0.95 -20.54
C ASP A 29 -3.49 -0.25 -19.64
N GLY A 30 -2.53 -0.67 -18.82
CA GLY A 30 -2.74 -1.72 -17.83
C GLY A 30 -3.83 -1.37 -16.81
N ILE A 31 -3.87 -0.13 -16.29
CA ILE A 31 -4.92 0.30 -15.37
C ILE A 31 -6.28 0.35 -16.08
N ASN A 32 -6.35 0.84 -17.31
CA ASN A 32 -7.59 0.89 -18.07
C ASN A 32 -8.16 -0.51 -18.32
N ASP A 33 -7.31 -1.47 -18.66
CA ASP A 33 -7.72 -2.87 -18.82
C ASP A 33 -8.13 -3.50 -17.49
N LEU A 34 -7.36 -3.29 -16.42
CA LEU A 34 -7.73 -3.76 -15.09
C LEU A 34 -9.09 -3.20 -14.65
N MET A 35 -9.33 -1.90 -14.88
CA MET A 35 -10.57 -1.20 -14.53
C MET A 35 -11.83 -1.79 -15.16
N LYS A 36 -11.71 -2.58 -16.22
CA LYS A 36 -12.85 -3.30 -16.82
C LYS A 36 -13.49 -4.30 -15.86
N PHE A 37 -12.81 -4.69 -14.76
CA PHE A 37 -13.44 -5.47 -13.69
C PHE A 37 -14.69 -4.79 -13.12
N SER A 38 -14.78 -3.45 -13.20
CA SER A 38 -15.95 -2.70 -12.71
C SER A 38 -17.26 -3.09 -13.42
N ASN A 39 -17.18 -3.67 -14.62
CA ASN A 39 -18.32 -4.13 -15.41
C ASN A 39 -18.65 -5.62 -15.22
N LEU A 40 -17.82 -6.38 -14.51
CA LEU A 40 -18.05 -7.81 -14.24
C LEU A 40 -19.30 -8.01 -13.38
N GLU A 41 -19.94 -9.17 -13.48
CA GLU A 41 -20.98 -9.53 -12.51
C GLU A 41 -20.36 -9.82 -11.13
N ASP A 42 -21.17 -9.73 -10.06
CA ASP A 42 -20.66 -9.89 -8.69
C ASP A 42 -20.04 -11.28 -8.45
N TYR A 43 -20.60 -12.33 -9.05
CA TYR A 43 -20.06 -13.70 -8.93
C TYR A 43 -18.70 -13.85 -9.65
N GLU A 44 -18.51 -13.18 -10.79
CA GLU A 44 -17.24 -13.18 -11.52
C GLU A 44 -16.18 -12.40 -10.74
N LEU A 45 -16.58 -11.26 -10.19
CA LEU A 45 -15.70 -10.47 -9.34
C LEU A 45 -15.27 -11.25 -8.10
N GLN A 46 -16.15 -12.04 -7.49
CA GLN A 46 -15.76 -12.94 -6.39
C GLN A 46 -14.70 -13.94 -6.85
N ARG A 47 -14.90 -14.58 -8.00
CA ARG A 47 -13.96 -15.56 -8.57
C ARG A 47 -12.58 -14.95 -8.85
N TYR A 48 -12.52 -13.73 -9.38
CA TYR A 48 -11.26 -13.07 -9.78
C TYR A 48 -10.71 -12.08 -8.75
N SER A 49 -11.39 -11.93 -7.61
CA SER A 49 -11.08 -10.97 -6.56
C SER A 49 -9.61 -10.96 -6.16
N ARG A 50 -9.02 -12.14 -5.91
CA ARG A 50 -7.60 -12.27 -5.53
C ARG A 50 -6.65 -11.72 -6.60
N LYS A 51 -6.94 -11.96 -7.88
CA LYS A 51 -6.15 -11.47 -9.01
C LYS A 51 -6.26 -9.95 -9.16
N VAL A 52 -7.48 -9.41 -9.10
CA VAL A 52 -7.72 -7.95 -9.17
C VAL A 52 -6.97 -7.22 -8.06
N ILE A 53 -7.04 -7.73 -6.82
CA ILE A 53 -6.36 -7.12 -5.68
C ILE A 53 -4.83 -7.26 -5.79
N ALA A 54 -4.32 -8.43 -6.20
CA ALA A 54 -2.87 -8.63 -6.41
C ALA A 54 -2.31 -7.68 -7.49
N LEU A 55 -2.98 -7.54 -8.62
CA LEU A 55 -2.59 -6.61 -9.69
C LEU A 55 -2.63 -5.15 -9.21
N THR A 56 -3.62 -4.79 -8.40
CA THR A 56 -3.73 -3.45 -7.79
C THR A 56 -2.58 -3.17 -6.82
N GLU A 57 -2.17 -4.17 -6.03
CA GLU A 57 -1.00 -4.08 -5.16
C GLU A 57 0.30 -3.98 -5.96
N GLY A 58 0.44 -4.73 -7.06
CA GLY A 58 1.55 -4.60 -8.00
C GLY A 58 1.66 -3.20 -8.57
N ALA A 59 0.55 -2.64 -9.06
CA ALA A 59 0.48 -1.28 -9.57
C ALA A 59 0.89 -0.23 -8.52
N ARG A 60 0.47 -0.42 -7.25
CA ARG A 60 0.93 0.40 -6.12
C ARG A 60 2.44 0.36 -5.95
N MET A 61 3.05 -0.82 -6.04
CA MET A 61 4.49 -1.00 -5.89
C MET A 61 5.26 -0.34 -7.02
N THR A 62 4.77 -0.44 -8.26
CA THR A 62 5.33 0.28 -9.42
C THR A 62 5.36 1.78 -9.16
N LEU A 63 4.23 2.39 -8.80
CA LEU A 63 4.18 3.83 -8.55
C LEU A 63 5.12 4.27 -7.42
N LYS A 64 5.21 3.50 -6.33
CA LYS A 64 6.16 3.77 -5.25
C LYS A 64 7.62 3.70 -5.72
N ARG A 65 7.96 2.73 -6.58
CA ARG A 65 9.30 2.57 -7.16
C ARG A 65 9.67 3.77 -8.04
N GLU A 66 8.72 4.30 -8.78
CA GLU A 66 8.87 5.51 -9.59
C GLU A 66 8.80 6.81 -8.76
N GLY A 67 8.83 6.72 -7.42
CA GLY A 67 8.86 7.90 -6.53
C GLY A 67 7.51 8.57 -6.30
N VAL A 68 6.40 7.97 -6.72
CA VAL A 68 5.07 8.54 -6.50
C VAL A 68 4.62 8.30 -5.06
N VAL A 69 4.36 9.40 -4.35
CA VAL A 69 3.77 9.35 -3.01
C VAL A 69 2.26 9.22 -3.11
N LEU A 70 1.76 8.02 -2.77
CA LEU A 70 0.35 7.65 -2.81
C LEU A 70 -0.39 8.09 -1.55
N TYR A 71 -0.48 9.41 -1.34
CA TYR A 71 -1.39 10.03 -0.36
C TYR A 71 -2.15 11.16 -1.04
N LEU A 72 -3.41 11.34 -0.66
CA LEU A 72 -4.26 12.40 -1.22
C LEU A 72 -3.73 13.81 -0.96
N PHE A 73 -3.14 14.04 0.20
CA PHE A 73 -2.64 15.35 0.61
C PHE A 73 -1.25 15.69 0.08
N VAL A 74 -0.60 14.76 -0.63
CA VAL A 74 0.76 14.98 -1.16
C VAL A 74 0.66 15.40 -2.62
N LEU A 75 1.24 16.56 -2.93
CA LEU A 75 1.39 17.04 -4.30
C LEU A 75 2.20 16.05 -5.13
N CYS A 76 1.79 15.85 -6.38
CA CYS A 76 2.46 14.98 -7.34
C CYS A 76 3.05 15.85 -8.45
N PRO A 77 4.28 15.58 -8.92
CA PRO A 77 4.81 16.22 -10.12
C PRO A 77 3.84 16.05 -11.30
N GLU A 78 3.73 17.06 -12.16
CA GLU A 78 2.75 17.06 -13.27
C GLU A 78 2.93 15.86 -14.20
N GLU A 79 4.17 15.46 -14.45
CA GLU A 79 4.52 14.29 -15.28
C GLU A 79 3.99 12.97 -14.71
N LEU A 80 3.91 12.86 -13.38
CA LEU A 80 3.48 11.64 -12.68
C LEU A 80 2.00 11.65 -12.28
N LEU A 81 1.34 12.81 -12.41
CA LEU A 81 -0.04 13.03 -12.03
C LEU A 81 -1.03 12.11 -12.78
N PRO A 82 -0.90 11.84 -14.09
CA PRO A 82 -1.82 10.93 -14.79
C PRO A 82 -1.84 9.53 -14.20
N TYR A 83 -0.67 9.00 -13.84
CA TYR A 83 -0.53 7.66 -13.24
C TYR A 83 -1.13 7.59 -11.84
N LYS A 84 -0.87 8.63 -11.03
CA LYS A 84 -1.49 8.77 -9.70
C LYS A 84 -3.02 8.85 -9.84
N SER A 85 -3.53 9.71 -10.72
CA SER A 85 -4.98 9.82 -10.98
C SER A 85 -5.61 8.49 -11.37
N ALA A 86 -5.00 7.77 -12.33
CA ALA A 86 -5.49 6.48 -12.80
C ALA A 86 -5.56 5.44 -11.66
N TYR A 87 -4.50 5.34 -10.85
CA TYR A 87 -4.48 4.45 -9.69
C TYR A 87 -5.54 4.81 -8.63
N PHE A 88 -5.75 6.10 -8.36
CA PHE A 88 -6.77 6.53 -7.42
C PHE A 88 -8.19 6.25 -7.93
N LYS A 89 -8.44 6.40 -9.24
CA LYS A 89 -9.70 5.98 -9.88
C LYS A 89 -9.92 4.45 -9.73
N LEU A 90 -8.86 3.66 -9.87
CA LEU A 90 -8.90 2.21 -9.61
C LEU A 90 -9.32 1.89 -8.19
N LEU A 91 -8.71 2.54 -7.19
CA LEU A 91 -9.09 2.34 -5.78
C LEU A 91 -10.56 2.73 -5.51
N VAL A 92 -11.04 3.79 -6.16
CA VAL A 92 -12.44 4.22 -6.05
C VAL A 92 -13.39 3.17 -6.62
N SER A 93 -13.07 2.54 -7.74
CA SER A 93 -13.84 1.43 -8.31
C SER A 93 -13.91 0.23 -7.37
N ILE A 94 -12.78 -0.13 -6.74
CA ILE A 94 -12.74 -1.19 -5.72
C ILE A 94 -13.64 -0.83 -4.54
N ARG A 95 -13.57 0.42 -4.05
CA ARG A 95 -14.41 0.90 -2.94
C ARG A 95 -15.90 0.79 -3.25
N ARG A 96 -16.31 1.15 -4.47
CA ARG A 96 -17.72 1.08 -4.91
C ARG A 96 -18.25 -0.35 -4.93
N ARG A 97 -17.40 -1.30 -5.33
CA ARG A 97 -17.76 -2.72 -5.40
C ARG A 97 -17.33 -3.52 -4.17
N ARG A 98 -16.94 -2.87 -3.06
CA ARG A 98 -16.42 -3.52 -1.86
C ARG A 98 -17.29 -4.69 -1.35
N ARG A 99 -18.61 -4.56 -1.45
CA ARG A 99 -19.58 -5.59 -1.00
C ARG A 99 -19.58 -6.86 -1.86
N ALA A 100 -19.13 -6.76 -3.11
CA ALA A 100 -19.05 -7.90 -4.02
C ALA A 100 -17.77 -8.72 -3.82
N PHE A 101 -16.74 -8.15 -3.17
CA PHE A 101 -15.54 -8.91 -2.83
C PHE A 101 -15.81 -9.89 -1.68
N PRO A 102 -15.16 -11.07 -1.68
CA PRO A 102 -15.30 -12.03 -0.61
C PRO A 102 -14.63 -11.51 0.68
N ALA A 103 -15.15 -11.95 1.83
CA ALA A 103 -14.75 -11.45 3.14
C ALA A 103 -13.27 -11.75 3.48
N ASP A 104 -12.70 -12.82 2.93
CA ASP A 104 -11.31 -13.24 3.16
C ASP A 104 -10.27 -12.23 2.64
N ILE A 105 -10.66 -11.36 1.71
CA ILE A 105 -9.79 -10.32 1.13
C ILE A 105 -10.05 -8.95 1.77
N GLY A 106 -10.97 -8.86 2.74
CA GLY A 106 -11.41 -7.62 3.37
C GLY A 106 -10.28 -6.77 3.93
N ASP A 107 -9.31 -7.38 4.61
CA ASP A 107 -8.17 -6.68 5.22
C ASP A 107 -7.21 -6.10 4.17
N ARG A 108 -6.98 -6.83 3.07
CA ARG A 108 -6.17 -6.34 1.95
C ARG A 108 -6.84 -5.16 1.26
N ILE A 109 -8.15 -5.25 1.05
CA ILE A 109 -8.94 -4.13 0.51
C ILE A 109 -8.89 -2.94 1.47
N ALA A 110 -9.06 -3.12 2.77
CA ALA A 110 -8.98 -2.04 3.75
C ALA A 110 -7.60 -1.34 3.70
N SER A 111 -6.51 -2.10 3.66
CA SER A 111 -5.15 -1.58 3.48
C SER A 111 -4.95 -0.85 2.14
N LEU A 112 -5.60 -1.32 1.07
CA LEU A 112 -5.58 -0.62 -0.21
C LEU A 112 -6.32 0.73 -0.12
N LEU A 113 -7.51 0.73 0.47
CA LEU A 113 -8.42 1.87 0.53
C LEU A 113 -8.06 2.89 1.60
N PHE A 114 -7.21 2.55 2.58
CA PHE A 114 -6.74 3.46 3.62
C PHE A 114 -6.22 4.80 3.06
N VAL A 115 -5.57 4.74 1.90
CA VAL A 115 -5.05 5.91 1.18
C VAL A 115 -6.16 6.89 0.75
N LEU A 116 -7.38 6.39 0.49
CA LEU A 116 -8.56 7.20 0.16
C LEU A 116 -9.26 7.78 1.39
N GLU A 117 -9.18 7.07 2.52
CA GLU A 117 -9.88 7.38 3.77
C GLU A 117 -9.17 8.44 4.61
N SER A 118 -7.93 8.82 4.25
CA SER A 118 -7.25 9.93 4.89
C SER A 118 -8.03 11.23 4.65
N ASN A 119 -8.69 11.70 5.71
CA ASN A 119 -9.38 13.00 5.78
C ASN A 119 -8.41 14.16 6.02
N PHE A 120 -7.10 13.91 5.98
CA PHE A 120 -6.12 14.98 6.03
C PHE A 120 -6.20 15.80 4.75
N VAL A 121 -6.71 17.02 4.87
CA VAL A 121 -6.75 18.01 3.80
C VAL A 121 -5.70 19.07 4.13
N ILE A 122 -4.59 19.04 3.39
CA ILE A 122 -3.60 20.13 3.44
C ILE A 122 -3.88 21.03 2.24
N ARG A 123 -4.44 22.22 2.50
CA ARG A 123 -4.68 23.23 1.46
C ARG A 123 -3.37 23.98 1.19
N CYS A 124 -2.54 23.46 0.29
CA CYS A 124 -1.39 24.19 -0.23
C CYS A 124 -1.81 24.96 -1.49
N GLY A 125 -1.82 26.30 -1.43
CA GLY A 125 -2.02 27.13 -2.62
C GLY A 125 -3.42 27.10 -3.25
N GLY A 126 -4.45 26.68 -2.50
CA GLY A 126 -5.85 26.70 -2.98
C GLY A 126 -6.23 25.58 -3.96
N VAL A 127 -5.32 24.65 -4.28
CA VAL A 127 -5.60 23.51 -5.16
C VAL A 127 -6.20 22.37 -4.35
N ASP A 128 -7.39 21.91 -4.73
CA ASP A 128 -7.95 20.66 -4.22
C ASP A 128 -7.31 19.48 -4.94
N THR A 129 -6.49 18.71 -4.22
CA THR A 129 -5.83 17.52 -4.75
C THR A 129 -6.82 16.44 -5.18
N ARG A 130 -8.03 16.38 -4.60
CA ARG A 130 -9.08 15.44 -5.02
C ARG A 130 -9.67 15.83 -6.37
N ALA A 131 -9.86 17.13 -6.61
CA ALA A 131 -10.28 17.66 -7.90
C ALA A 131 -9.19 17.42 -8.96
N GLN A 132 -7.91 17.65 -8.62
CA GLN A 132 -6.77 17.40 -9.51
C GLN A 132 -6.67 15.93 -9.94
N LEU A 133 -7.00 15.00 -9.04
CA LEU A 133 -7.02 13.57 -9.33
C LEU A 133 -8.30 13.13 -10.08
N GLY A 134 -9.29 14.01 -10.24
CA GLY A 134 -10.57 13.70 -10.87
C GLY A 134 -11.39 12.67 -10.08
N ILE A 135 -11.26 12.65 -8.76
CA ILE A 135 -11.96 11.70 -7.86
C ILE A 135 -12.98 12.38 -6.96
N GLU A 136 -13.11 13.71 -7.00
CA GLU A 136 -14.03 14.49 -6.16
C GLU A 136 -15.47 13.98 -6.28
N GLU A 137 -16.01 13.93 -7.50
CA GLU A 137 -17.36 13.44 -7.78
C GLU A 137 -17.55 11.97 -7.41
N LEU A 138 -16.47 11.18 -7.47
CA LEU A 138 -16.57 9.75 -7.23
C LEU A 138 -16.63 9.38 -5.75
N LEU A 139 -16.26 10.34 -4.88
CA LEU A 139 -16.27 10.18 -3.44
C LEU A 139 -17.54 10.69 -2.77
N VAL A 140 -18.35 11.49 -3.47
CA VAL A 140 -19.64 11.98 -2.97
C VAL A 140 -20.57 10.78 -2.72
N PRO A 141 -21.12 10.63 -1.50
CA PRO A 141 -22.15 9.63 -1.23
C PRO A 141 -23.32 9.84 -2.20
N LYS A 142 -23.77 8.76 -2.85
CA LYS A 142 -24.91 8.78 -3.80
C LYS A 142 -26.24 9.24 -3.15
N ASN A 143 -26.24 9.52 -1.85
CA ASN A 143 -27.32 10.18 -1.12
C ASN A 143 -26.81 11.50 -0.50
N PRO A 144 -27.13 12.66 -1.10
CA PRO A 144 -26.88 13.95 -0.46
C PRO A 144 -27.73 14.17 0.82
N LEU A 145 -28.78 13.36 1.03
CA LEU A 145 -29.69 13.50 2.18
C LEU A 145 -29.11 13.00 3.51
N ALA A 146 -28.13 12.08 3.52
CA ALA A 146 -27.55 11.56 4.76
C ALA A 146 -26.46 12.45 5.37
N ALA A 147 -25.94 13.43 4.61
CA ALA A 147 -24.90 14.34 5.07
C ALA A 147 -25.43 15.57 5.82
N CYS A 148 -26.75 15.83 5.77
CA CYS A 148 -27.36 16.98 6.45
C CYS A 148 -27.79 16.71 7.90
N GLU A 149 -27.74 15.48 8.41
CA GLU A 149 -28.29 15.17 9.74
C GLU A 149 -27.28 15.28 10.89
N SER A 150 -25.97 15.44 10.62
CA SER A 150 -24.96 15.55 11.69
C SER A 150 -24.71 16.97 12.20
N THR A 151 -25.36 18.00 11.63
CA THR A 151 -25.15 19.41 12.03
C THR A 151 -26.43 20.07 12.59
N ALA A 152 -27.52 19.34 12.77
CA ALA A 152 -28.82 19.89 13.17
C ALA A 152 -29.26 19.58 14.62
N GLN A 153 -28.36 19.17 15.53
CA GLN A 153 -28.71 18.94 16.95
C GLN A 153 -28.19 19.99 17.94
N ILE A 154 -27.59 21.10 17.49
CA ILE A 154 -27.15 22.20 18.40
C ILE A 154 -28.06 23.44 18.31
N ALA A 155 -29.04 23.48 17.41
CA ALA A 155 -29.88 24.66 17.16
C ALA A 155 -31.37 24.50 17.55
N ALA A 156 -31.69 23.68 18.57
CA ALA A 156 -33.07 23.48 19.03
C ALA A 156 -33.29 23.76 20.54
N HIS A 157 -32.43 24.56 21.17
CA HIS A 157 -32.63 25.03 22.55
C HIS A 157 -32.46 26.54 22.69
N THR A 158 -33.19 27.34 21.92
CA THR A 158 -33.36 28.76 22.30
C THR A 158 -34.69 29.33 21.81
N THR A 159 -35.75 29.15 22.59
CA THR A 159 -36.83 30.13 22.62
C THR A 159 -37.55 30.13 23.96
N ALA A 160 -37.65 31.34 24.51
CA ALA A 160 -38.51 31.81 25.60
C ALA A 160 -38.19 31.30 27.02
N VAL A 161 -37.68 32.20 27.87
CA VAL A 161 -38.50 32.96 28.83
C VAL A 161 -37.75 34.22 29.28
N SER A 162 -38.45 35.34 29.16
CA SER A 162 -38.13 36.66 29.72
C SER A 162 -38.37 36.67 31.23
N SER A 163 -37.44 37.24 32.03
CA SER A 163 -37.74 38.29 33.02
C SER A 163 -36.60 38.54 34.03
N ALA A 164 -36.33 39.83 34.23
CA ALA A 164 -35.93 40.51 35.47
C ALA A 164 -34.54 40.31 36.13
N ARG A 165 -33.79 41.42 36.04
CA ARG A 165 -33.15 42.21 37.12
C ARG A 165 -31.82 41.81 37.77
N THR A 166 -31.05 42.88 37.98
CA THR A 166 -30.08 43.22 39.04
C THR A 166 -28.64 42.69 38.98
N SER A 167 -27.81 43.51 38.32
CA SER A 167 -26.55 44.11 38.82
C SER A 167 -25.84 43.50 40.04
N TYR A 168 -24.68 42.89 39.82
CA TYR A 168 -23.49 43.10 40.66
C TYR A 168 -22.23 42.74 39.87
N ALA A 169 -21.26 43.64 39.96
CA ALA A 169 -19.94 43.56 39.39
C ALA A 169 -19.10 42.48 40.08
N THR A 170 -18.40 41.67 39.28
CA THR A 170 -17.01 41.30 39.55
C THR A 170 -16.38 40.90 38.23
N SER A 171 -15.34 41.64 37.88
CA SER A 171 -14.40 41.39 36.80
C SER A 171 -13.82 39.98 36.87
N ASP A 172 -14.06 39.16 35.86
CA ASP A 172 -13.26 37.97 35.61
C ASP A 172 -12.61 38.12 34.22
N VAL A 173 -11.50 38.86 34.24
CA VAL A 173 -10.61 39.04 33.09
C VAL A 173 -9.84 37.73 32.93
N MET A 174 -10.29 36.87 32.02
CA MET A 174 -9.50 35.70 31.60
C MET A 174 -8.20 36.18 30.95
N LEU A 175 -7.06 35.88 31.59
CA LEU A 175 -5.73 36.07 30.99
C LEU A 175 -5.51 35.05 29.85
N PRO A 176 -4.78 35.43 28.79
CA PRO A 176 -4.46 34.54 27.67
C PRO A 176 -3.49 33.42 28.10
N PRO A 177 -3.58 32.23 27.48
CA PRO A 177 -2.75 31.08 27.82
C PRO A 177 -1.35 31.24 27.20
N ASP A 178 -0.50 32.05 27.82
CA ASP A 178 0.94 32.02 27.57
C ASP A 178 1.61 31.14 28.63
N THR A 179 2.02 29.92 28.23
CA THR A 179 3.21 29.20 28.75
C THR A 179 3.34 27.80 28.11
N TRP A 180 3.66 27.72 26.82
CA TRP A 180 4.26 26.52 26.21
C TRP A 180 5.77 26.64 26.02
N ALA A 181 6.45 27.16 27.05
CA ALA A 181 7.88 26.92 27.20
C ALA A 181 8.08 25.68 28.09
N LYS A 182 8.89 24.74 27.60
CA LYS A 182 9.49 23.58 28.31
C LYS A 182 8.77 22.24 28.17
N LYS A 183 9.01 21.56 27.04
CA LYS A 183 9.05 20.08 27.02
C LYS A 183 10.16 19.54 26.10
N LYS A 184 11.40 19.99 26.30
CA LYS A 184 12.62 19.43 25.66
C LYS A 184 13.42 18.50 26.60
N HIS A 185 12.75 17.62 27.35
CA HIS A 185 13.44 16.70 28.26
C HIS A 185 13.11 15.20 28.08
N ARG A 186 12.32 14.83 27.06
CA ARG A 186 11.95 13.42 26.85
C ARG A 186 12.71 12.69 25.75
N ILE A 187 13.55 13.37 24.97
CA ILE A 187 14.25 12.76 23.82
C ILE A 187 15.63 12.20 24.20
N HIS A 188 16.24 12.64 25.31
CA HIS A 188 17.56 12.13 25.72
C HIS A 188 17.56 10.79 26.50
N GLN A 189 16.40 10.21 26.81
CA GLN A 189 16.35 8.90 27.50
C GLN A 189 16.33 7.69 26.56
N LEU A 190 15.95 7.85 25.29
CA LEU A 190 15.92 6.73 24.32
C LEU A 190 17.27 6.46 23.63
N ALA A 191 18.20 7.41 23.65
CA ALA A 191 19.56 7.22 23.12
C ALA A 191 20.46 6.34 24.00
N LYS A 192 20.02 5.97 25.21
CA LYS A 192 20.80 5.14 26.14
C LYS A 192 20.55 3.63 26.04
N TYR A 193 19.58 3.18 25.23
CA TYR A 193 19.22 1.77 25.12
C TYR A 193 19.61 1.09 23.79
N VAL A 194 20.16 1.83 22.82
CA VAL A 194 20.55 1.28 21.50
C VAL A 194 22.08 1.01 21.41
N LYS A 195 22.83 1.21 22.51
CA LYS A 195 24.29 1.05 22.54
C LYS A 195 24.76 -0.07 23.48
N SER A 196 24.16 -1.25 23.35
CA SER A 196 24.53 -2.42 24.16
C SER A 196 24.48 -3.77 23.43
N GLU A 197 24.63 -3.80 22.09
CA GLU A 197 24.61 -5.07 21.35
C GLU A 197 25.68 -5.11 20.26
N ALA A 198 26.93 -4.87 20.67
CA ALA A 198 28.12 -5.05 19.83
C ALA A 198 29.32 -5.44 20.70
N ALA A 199 29.30 -6.63 21.29
CA ALA A 199 30.49 -7.38 21.71
C ALA A 199 30.09 -8.67 22.46
N ASN A 200 29.91 -9.79 21.76
CA ASN A 200 30.31 -11.10 22.30
C ASN A 200 30.33 -12.17 21.21
N THR A 201 31.42 -12.16 20.43
CA THR A 201 31.82 -13.31 19.62
C THR A 201 32.55 -14.29 20.54
N TYR A 202 31.82 -15.27 21.08
CA TYR A 202 32.44 -16.41 21.78
C TYR A 202 32.64 -17.57 20.80
N TYR A 203 33.89 -17.75 20.38
CA TYR A 203 34.36 -19.01 19.77
C TYR A 203 34.61 -20.04 20.90
N PRO A 204 34.13 -21.29 20.77
CA PRO A 204 34.61 -22.38 21.61
C PRO A 204 35.95 -22.94 21.06
N PRO A 205 36.90 -23.30 21.93
CA PRO A 205 38.16 -23.92 21.52
C PRO A 205 37.98 -25.42 21.25
N ALA A 206 38.64 -25.91 20.20
CA ALA A 206 38.79 -27.33 19.92
C ALA A 206 39.78 -27.98 20.90
N PRO A 207 39.55 -29.24 21.32
CA PRO A 207 40.61 -30.10 21.82
C PRO A 207 40.98 -31.21 20.81
N HIS A 208 42.29 -31.44 20.75
CA HIS A 208 43.02 -32.38 19.92
C HIS A 208 42.74 -33.86 20.24
N GLN A 209 42.63 -34.64 19.16
CA GLN A 209 43.26 -35.94 18.87
C GLN A 209 43.56 -36.93 20.01
N TYR A 210 43.00 -38.15 19.89
CA TYR A 210 43.75 -39.42 19.99
C TYR A 210 43.15 -40.47 19.03
N LEU A 211 43.96 -40.89 18.05
CA LEU A 211 43.90 -42.16 17.30
C LEU A 211 44.69 -43.22 18.12
N PRO A 212 44.52 -44.55 17.96
CA PRO A 212 44.85 -45.25 16.69
C PRO A 212 44.14 -46.59 16.35
N SER A 213 44.45 -47.08 15.14
CA SER A 213 44.44 -48.49 14.65
C SER A 213 43.09 -49.12 14.28
N ASP A 214 42.91 -49.85 13.17
CA ASP A 214 43.80 -50.38 12.12
C ASP A 214 42.97 -50.72 10.85
N ASN A 215 43.67 -50.78 9.70
CA ASN A 215 43.35 -51.43 8.40
C ASN A 215 42.29 -50.72 7.50
N TRP A 216 42.50 -50.47 6.20
CA TRP A 216 43.34 -51.11 5.19
C TRP A 216 43.47 -50.22 3.92
N GLU A 217 44.50 -50.49 3.12
CA GLU A 217 45.12 -49.66 2.06
C GLU A 217 44.29 -49.25 0.81
N PRO A 218 44.67 -48.13 0.14
CA PRO A 218 44.49 -47.84 -1.31
C PRO A 218 45.71 -48.38 -2.13
N PRO A 219 45.88 -48.32 -3.48
CA PRO A 219 45.46 -47.23 -4.39
C PRO A 219 45.18 -47.63 -5.86
N ARG A 220 44.86 -46.62 -6.69
CA ARG A 220 45.19 -46.41 -8.14
C ARG A 220 44.05 -45.59 -8.77
N LEU A 221 44.20 -44.71 -9.75
CA LEU A 221 45.29 -44.01 -10.44
C LEU A 221 44.60 -42.93 -11.29
N ARG A 222 45.15 -41.71 -11.31
CA ARG A 222 45.20 -40.73 -12.41
C ARG A 222 44.20 -40.86 -13.58
N ARG A 223 43.45 -39.78 -13.86
CA ARG A 223 43.39 -39.16 -15.20
C ARG A 223 43.26 -37.63 -15.14
N PRO A 224 44.03 -36.86 -15.94
CA PRO A 224 43.90 -35.41 -16.12
C PRO A 224 43.23 -35.02 -17.44
N PHE A 225 42.93 -33.71 -17.58
CA PHE A 225 42.37 -32.96 -18.73
C PHE A 225 40.85 -33.14 -18.94
N VAL A 226 40.04 -32.09 -19.10
CA VAL A 226 40.18 -30.98 -20.07
C VAL A 226 39.70 -29.64 -19.49
N ARG A 227 40.48 -28.60 -19.80
CA ARG A 227 40.21 -27.18 -19.58
C ARG A 227 39.42 -26.64 -20.78
N THR A 228 38.15 -26.30 -20.60
CA THR A 228 37.41 -25.46 -21.57
C THR A 228 37.18 -24.08 -20.96
N LYS A 229 37.83 -23.10 -21.59
CA LYS A 229 37.61 -21.66 -21.43
C LYS A 229 36.21 -21.37 -21.95
N ALA A 230 35.29 -20.95 -21.08
CA ALA A 230 34.08 -20.27 -21.49
C ALA A 230 34.15 -18.81 -21.01
N GLN A 231 33.78 -17.95 -21.94
CA GLN A 231 34.11 -16.56 -22.03
C GLN A 231 33.16 -15.72 -21.16
N ARG A 232 33.77 -14.76 -20.49
CA ARG A 232 33.15 -13.69 -19.72
C ARG A 232 32.18 -12.88 -20.60
N PHE A 233 30.92 -12.83 -20.21
CA PHE A 233 30.06 -11.67 -20.42
C PHE A 233 29.41 -11.33 -19.09
N GLU A 234 29.86 -10.21 -18.52
CA GLU A 234 29.18 -9.54 -17.43
C GLU A 234 27.96 -8.82 -18.01
N VAL A 235 26.76 -9.23 -17.61
CA VAL A 235 25.58 -8.39 -17.64
C VAL A 235 25.01 -8.45 -16.22
N GLY A 236 25.18 -7.35 -15.48
CA GLY A 236 24.63 -7.19 -14.14
C GLY A 236 23.11 -7.15 -14.21
N THR A 237 22.46 -8.25 -13.83
CA THR A 237 21.03 -8.25 -13.49
C THR A 237 20.88 -7.83 -12.04
N ARG A 238 20.53 -6.56 -11.86
CA ARG A 238 20.14 -5.98 -10.58
C ARG A 238 18.73 -6.49 -10.25
N GLY A 239 18.65 -7.41 -9.29
CA GLY A 239 17.50 -7.70 -8.44
C GLY A 239 16.11 -7.68 -9.09
N GLN A 240 15.75 -8.75 -9.78
CA GLN A 240 14.35 -9.16 -9.88
C GLN A 240 13.96 -9.80 -8.55
N SER A 241 13.28 -9.04 -7.69
CA SER A 241 12.46 -9.63 -6.64
C SER A 241 11.33 -10.40 -7.31
N SER A 242 11.40 -11.72 -7.18
CA SER A 242 10.47 -12.71 -7.72
C SER A 242 9.01 -12.33 -7.52
N LEU A 243 8.28 -12.18 -8.63
CA LEU A 243 6.82 -12.15 -8.68
C LEU A 243 6.22 -13.56 -8.60
N ASP A 244 7.06 -14.61 -8.57
CA ASP A 244 6.62 -16.01 -8.61
C ASP A 244 5.92 -16.44 -7.31
N ASP A 245 6.16 -15.74 -6.20
CA ASP A 245 5.46 -16.00 -4.93
C ASP A 245 4.01 -15.44 -4.90
N LEU A 246 3.64 -14.55 -5.82
CA LEU A 246 2.28 -13.99 -5.90
C LEU A 246 1.29 -14.89 -6.69
N PHE A 247 1.79 -15.86 -7.46
CA PHE A 247 0.98 -16.69 -8.35
C PHE A 247 0.88 -18.17 -7.95
N ASN A 248 1.53 -18.60 -6.87
CA ASN A 248 1.42 -19.97 -6.31
C ASN A 248 0.15 -20.19 -5.47
N LEU A 249 -1.02 -19.82 -6.00
CA LEU A 249 -2.30 -20.29 -5.46
C LEU A 249 -2.75 -21.51 -6.27
N GLN A 250 -2.80 -22.67 -5.60
CA GLN A 250 -3.21 -23.96 -6.14
C GLN A 250 -4.48 -23.86 -7.00
N PRO A 251 -4.59 -24.67 -8.07
CA PRO A 251 -5.86 -24.86 -8.77
C PRO A 251 -6.85 -25.53 -7.80
N PHE A 252 -7.96 -24.85 -7.51
CA PHE A 252 -9.12 -25.50 -6.90
C PHE A 252 -9.76 -26.42 -7.93
N SER A 253 -9.63 -27.73 -7.73
CA SER A 253 -10.49 -28.72 -8.38
C SER A 253 -11.92 -28.52 -7.87
N LEU A 254 -12.85 -28.37 -8.80
CA LEU A 254 -14.29 -28.45 -8.56
C LEU A 254 -14.69 -29.93 -8.65
N ASP A 255 -15.20 -30.48 -7.55
CA ASP A 255 -16.10 -31.64 -7.52
C ASP A 255 -17.54 -31.16 -7.42
#